data_AF-A0AA96TN75-F1
#
_entry.id   AF-A0AA96TN75-F1
#
_cell.length_a   1.000
_cell.length_b   1.000
_cell.length_c   1.000
_cell.angle_alpha   90.00
_cell.angle_beta   90.00
_cell.angle_gamma   90.00
#
_symmetry.space_group_name_H-M   'P 1'
#
loop_
_entity.id
_entity.type
_entity.pdbx_description
1 polymer ?
#
loop_
_entity_poly.entity_id
_entity_poly.type
_entity_poly.pdbx_seq_one_letter_code
_entity_poly.pdbx_strand_id
1 'polypeptide(L)'
;MTDLAGSVGRRVTLRGTAHHAHAGAVLVLEDLDLPVYLDDVAEWGDRAGTEVGVTGVLRLVESTAGAPAATGGARHGVVGPVYVLTEPSIHS
;
A
#
# COMPACT_ATOMS: atom_id res chain seq x y z
N MET A 1 9.37 5.73 13.72
CA MET A 1 8.74 4.46 13.33
C MET A 1 7.25 4.74 13.13
N THR A 2 6.77 4.63 11.89
CA THR A 2 5.38 4.91 11.54
C THR A 2 4.49 3.77 12.04
N ASP A 3 3.64 4.04 13.03
CA ASP A 3 2.66 3.06 13.52
C ASP A 3 1.41 3.05 12.62
N LEU A 4 1.45 2.23 11.57
CA LEU A 4 0.35 2.13 10.60
C LEU A 4 -0.90 1.51 11.24
N ALA A 5 -0.74 0.48 12.06
CA ALA A 5 -1.85 -0.22 12.70
C ALA A 5 -2.67 0.71 13.61
N GLY A 6 -2.02 1.52 14.44
CA GLY A 6 -2.70 2.52 15.29
C GLY A 6 -3.22 3.75 14.53
N SER A 7 -2.88 3.88 13.24
CA SER A 7 -3.31 4.97 12.38
C SER A 7 -4.44 4.59 11.42
N VAL A 8 -4.90 3.34 11.43
CA VAL A 8 -6.06 2.90 10.63
C VAL A 8 -7.28 3.75 10.97
N GLY A 9 -8.00 4.18 9.95
CA GLY A 9 -9.15 5.08 10.04
C GLY A 9 -8.79 6.56 10.18
N ARG A 10 -7.50 6.92 10.23
CA ARG A 10 -7.04 8.31 10.34
C ARG A 10 -6.49 8.82 9.02
N ARG A 11 -6.61 10.14 8.82
CA ARG A 11 -5.89 10.83 7.76
C ARG A 11 -4.42 10.94 8.15
N VAL A 12 -3.54 10.36 7.35
CA VAL A 12 -2.09 10.32 7.58
C VAL A 12 -1.34 10.85 6.37
N THR A 13 -0.11 11.31 6.59
CA THR A 13 0.84 11.60 5.53
C THR A 13 1.98 10.59 5.62
N LEU A 14 2.16 9.81 4.56
CA LEU A 14 3.22 8.84 4.42
C LEU A 14 4.25 9.34 3.41
N ARG A 15 5.52 8.99 3.61
CA ARG A 15 6.60 9.24 2.66
C ARG A 15 7.21 7.91 2.28
N GLY A 16 7.53 7.75 1.01
CA GLY A 16 8.15 6.55 0.49
C GLY A 16 8.38 6.63 -1.00
N THR A 17 8.87 5.54 -1.57
CA THR A 17 9.18 5.46 -2.99
C THR A 17 7.94 5.03 -3.76
N ALA A 18 7.65 5.72 -4.86
CA ALA A 18 6.56 5.39 -5.77
C ALA A 18 6.90 4.16 -6.62
N HIS A 19 6.12 3.08 -6.49
CA HIS A 19 6.28 1.87 -7.31
C HIS A 19 4.97 1.47 -7.99
N HIS A 20 5.09 0.85 -9.17
CA HIS A 20 3.96 0.19 -9.82
C HIS A 20 3.78 -1.22 -9.26
N ALA A 21 2.53 -1.61 -9.03
CA ALA A 21 2.13 -2.97 -8.71
C ALA A 21 1.11 -3.47 -9.75
N HIS A 22 0.91 -4.79 -9.80
CA HIS A 22 -0.04 -5.42 -10.72
C HIS A 22 -1.48 -4.90 -10.54
N ALA A 23 -1.84 -4.42 -9.35
CA ALA A 23 -3.19 -3.93 -9.01
C ALA A 23 -3.29 -2.39 -8.92
N GLY A 24 -2.24 -1.64 -9.26
CA GLY A 24 -2.25 -0.18 -9.22
C GLY A 24 -0.95 0.43 -8.70
N ALA A 25 -1.03 1.67 -8.21
CA ALA A 25 0.10 2.37 -7.61
C ALA A 25 0.30 1.98 -6.14
N VAL A 26 1.56 1.75 -5.74
CA VAL A 26 1.94 1.54 -4.34
C VAL A 26 3.01 2.53 -3.90
N LEU A 27 2.96 2.92 -2.63
CA LEU A 27 4.01 3.66 -1.94
C LEU A 27 4.76 2.67 -1.05
N VAL A 28 6.06 2.48 -1.28
CA VAL A 28 6.89 1.62 -0.43
C VAL A 28 7.54 2.49 0.63
N LEU A 29 7.21 2.24 1.89
CA LEU A 29 7.81 2.95 3.01
C LEU A 29 9.21 2.39 3.28
N GLU A 30 10.25 3.19 3.10
CA GLU A 30 11.65 2.74 3.21
C GLU A 30 11.98 2.14 4.60
N ASP A 31 11.37 2.67 5.66
CA ASP A 31 11.59 2.19 7.04
C ASP A 31 11.08 0.76 7.29
N LEU A 32 10.10 0.30 6.51
CA LEU A 32 9.34 -0.92 6.80
C LEU A 32 9.33 -1.93 5.64
N ASP A 33 9.91 -1.56 4.48
CA ASP A 33 9.80 -2.30 3.21
C ASP A 33 8.35 -2.77 2.93
N LEU A 34 7.39 -1.94 3.34
CA LEU A 34 5.98 -2.30 3.34
C LEU A 34 5.26 -1.51 2.23
N PRO A 35 4.62 -2.21 1.27
CA PRO A 35 3.84 -1.55 0.25
C PRO A 35 2.49 -1.07 0.82
N VAL A 36 2.19 0.20 0.61
CA VAL A 36 0.88 0.81 0.87
C VAL A 36 0.22 1.12 -0.46
N TYR A 37 -0.93 0.51 -0.74
CA TYR A 37 -1.67 0.74 -1.97
C TYR A 37 -2.34 2.10 -1.97
N LEU A 38 -2.44 2.73 -3.13
CA LEU A 38 -3.20 3.95 -3.30
C LEU A 38 -4.52 3.62 -4.02
N ASP A 39 -5.63 3.90 -3.34
CA ASP A 39 -6.96 3.75 -3.93
C ASP A 39 -7.15 4.77 -5.06
N ASP A 40 -7.84 4.39 -6.13
CA ASP A 40 -8.09 5.23 -7.32
C ASP A 40 -6.83 5.78 -8.04
N VAL A 41 -5.62 5.29 -7.73
CA VAL A 41 -4.39 5.63 -8.46
C VAL A 41 -3.90 4.40 -9.21
N ALA A 42 -4.14 4.37 -10.52
CA ALA A 42 -3.75 3.26 -11.37
C ALA A 42 -2.23 3.16 -11.57
N GLU A 43 -1.55 4.30 -11.71
CA GLU A 43 -0.12 4.37 -12.00
C GLU A 43 0.51 5.68 -11.54
N TRP A 44 1.83 5.67 -11.33
CA TRP A 44 2.60 6.85 -10.91
C TRP A 44 3.09 7.74 -12.06
N GLY A 45 3.03 7.25 -13.31
CA GLY A 45 3.65 7.92 -14.46
C GLY A 45 5.13 8.22 -14.21
N ASP A 46 5.55 9.46 -14.50
CA ASP A 46 6.95 9.91 -14.37
C ASP A 46 7.47 9.94 -12.92
N ARG A 47 6.58 9.82 -11.92
CA ARG A 47 6.97 9.79 -10.51
C ARG A 47 7.45 8.42 -10.04
N ALA A 48 7.30 7.38 -10.86
CA ALA A 48 7.75 6.04 -10.52
C ALA A 48 9.27 6.02 -10.23
N GLY A 49 9.66 5.38 -9.14
CA GLY A 49 11.04 5.31 -8.66
C GLY A 49 11.53 6.56 -7.92
N THR A 50 10.66 7.54 -7.66
CA THR A 50 11.00 8.74 -6.87
C THR A 50 10.37 8.70 -5.49
N GLU A 51 10.98 9.41 -4.53
CA GLU A 51 10.39 9.64 -3.22
C GLU A 51 9.23 10.64 -3.35
N VAL A 52 8.08 10.29 -2.79
CA VAL A 52 6.88 11.13 -2.78
C VAL A 52 6.20 11.10 -1.42
N GLY A 53 5.53 12.20 -1.09
CA GLY A 53 4.61 12.27 0.04
C GLY A 53 3.18 11.99 -0.41
N VAL A 54 2.45 11.16 0.31
CA VAL A 54 1.02 10.91 0.05
C VAL A 54 0.23 11.12 1.33
N THR A 55 -0.80 11.96 1.25
CA THR A 55 -1.77 12.11 2.33
C THR A 55 -3.08 11.42 1.94
N GLY A 56 -3.63 10.60 2.83
CA GLY A 56 -4.90 9.93 2.61
C GLY A 56 -5.45 9.35 3.90
N VAL A 57 -6.61 8.71 3.83
CA VAL A 57 -7.17 7.96 4.96
C VAL A 57 -6.63 6.54 4.91
N LEU A 58 -5.90 6.13 5.95
CA LEU A 58 -5.32 4.80 6.01
C LEU A 58 -6.41 3.77 6.33
N ARG A 59 -6.52 2.74 5.50
CA ARG A 59 -7.39 1.58 5.71
C ARG A 59 -6.58 0.31 5.76
N LEU A 60 -6.97 -0.58 6.65
CA LEU A 60 -6.49 -1.96 6.66
C LEU A 60 -7.51 -2.81 5.91
N VAL A 61 -7.08 -3.43 4.82
CA VAL A 61 -7.83 -4.48 4.15
C VAL A 61 -7.34 -5.79 4.74
N GLU A 62 -8.13 -6.35 5.64
CA GLU A 62 -7.90 -7.71 6.11
C GLU A 62 -8.07 -8.63 4.91
N SER A 63 -6.99 -9.31 4.51
CA SER A 63 -7.10 -10.36 3.49
C SER A 63 -8.00 -11.45 4.06
N THR A 64 -9.27 -11.49 3.62
CA THR A 64 -10.22 -12.56 3.96
C THR A 64 -9.83 -13.83 3.22
N ALA A 65 -8.64 -14.36 3.47
CA ALA A 65 -8.23 -15.69 3.06
C ALA A 65 -8.51 -16.66 4.21
N GLY A 66 -9.78 -16.95 4.44
CA GLY A 66 -10.19 -18.12 5.22
C GLY A 66 -10.02 -19.40 4.41
N ALA A 67 -8.77 -19.92 4.33
CA ALA A 67 -8.33 -21.33 4.15
C ALA A 67 -8.87 -22.22 2.97
N PRO A 68 -8.21 -23.35 2.60
CA PRO A 68 -6.85 -23.82 2.85
C PRO A 68 -6.01 -23.97 1.55
N ALA A 69 -4.71 -24.21 1.71
CA ALA A 69 -3.85 -24.65 0.62
C ALA A 69 -4.35 -25.98 0.03
N ALA A 70 -4.82 -25.95 -1.21
CA ALA A 70 -5.00 -27.15 -2.03
C ALA A 70 -4.65 -26.79 -3.47
N THR A 71 -3.71 -27.55 -4.05
CA THR A 71 -3.32 -27.53 -5.47
C THR A 71 -2.31 -26.45 -5.89
N GLY A 72 -1.03 -26.69 -5.58
CA GLY A 72 0.04 -26.67 -6.59
C GLY A 72 0.21 -25.44 -7.48
N GLY A 73 -0.08 -24.24 -7.01
CA GLY A 73 0.18 -23.01 -7.74
C GLY A 73 0.51 -21.89 -6.77
N ALA A 74 1.78 -21.49 -6.72
CA ALA A 74 2.19 -20.27 -6.04
C ALA A 74 1.45 -19.08 -6.67
N ARG A 75 0.42 -18.58 -5.98
CA ARG A 75 -0.34 -17.40 -6.38
C ARG A 75 -0.01 -16.29 -5.40
N HIS A 76 1.00 -15.48 -5.76
CA HIS A 76 1.36 -14.15 -5.23
C HIS A 76 0.82 -13.79 -3.84
N GLY A 77 1.11 -14.63 -2.84
CA GLY A 77 0.54 -14.54 -1.50
C GLY A 77 1.32 -13.57 -0.64
N VAL A 78 0.90 -12.31 -0.58
CA VAL A 78 1.20 -11.50 0.61
C VAL A 78 0.26 -12.02 1.70
N VAL A 79 0.77 -12.97 2.49
CA VAL A 79 0.12 -13.39 3.74
C VAL A 79 0.44 -12.32 4.78
N GLY A 80 -0.45 -11.34 4.95
CA GLY A 80 -0.23 -10.22 5.87
C GLY A 80 -1.24 -9.09 5.72
N PRO A 81 -1.19 -8.08 6.62
CA PRO A 81 -2.05 -6.90 6.55
C PRO A 81 -1.78 -6.10 5.27
N VAL A 82 -2.83 -5.80 4.50
CA VAL A 82 -2.72 -4.92 3.32
C VAL A 82 -3.21 -3.53 3.70
N TYR A 83 -2.33 -2.54 3.60
CA TYR A 83 -2.68 -1.15 3.86
C TYR A 83 -3.01 -0.43 2.56
N VAL A 84 -4.09 0.35 2.60
CA VAL A 84 -4.57 1.14 1.47
C VAL A 84 -4.78 2.59 1.94
N LEU A 85 -4.29 3.56 1.19
CA LEU A 85 -4.65 4.97 1.37
C LEU A 85 -5.81 5.31 0.45
N THR A 86 -6.96 5.62 1.04
CA THR A 86 -8.11 6.16 0.30
C THR A 86 -8.04 7.67 0.21
N GLU A 87 -8.65 8.23 -0.82
CA GLU A 87 -8.63 9.67 -1.13
C GLU A 87 -7.18 10.23 -1.17
N PRO A 88 -6.26 9.57 -1.89
CA PRO A 88 -4.86 9.95 -1.87
C PRO A 88 -4.66 11.33 -2.51
N SER A 89 -3.87 12.16 -1.84
CA SER A 89 -3.36 13.43 -2.32
C SER A 89 -1.84 13.33 -2.38
N ILE A 90 -1.27 13.43 -3.58
CA ILE A 90 0.16 13.25 -3.82
C ILE A 90 0.84 14.62 -3.81
N HIS A 91 1.96 14.73 -3.09
CA HIS A 91 2.79 15.93 -3.00
C HIS A 91 4.26 15.57 -3.15
N SER A 92 5.01 16.48 -3.78
CA SER A 92 6.47 16.41 -3.98
C SER A 92 7.22 17.15 -2.88
#